data_AF-A0A6P6X0T2-F1
#
_entry.id   AF-A0A6P6X0T2-F1
#
_cell.length_a   1.000
_cell.length_b   1.000
_cell.length_c   1.000
_cell.angle_alpha   90.00
_cell.angle_beta   90.00
_cell.angle_gamma   90.00
#
_symmetry.space_group_name_H-M   'P 1'
#
loop_
_entity.id
_entity.type
_entity.pdbx_description
1 polymer ?
#
loop_
_entity_poly.entity_id
_entity_poly.type
_entity_poly.pdbx_seq_one_letter_code
_entity_poly.pdbx_strand_id
1 'polypeptide(L)'
;MREKKNLQDLNGVYVFNVAEREDLDRPTARLIKEFECIEEKFDNDIGSKYGILSGSRDNSLYSALWVAQALLRKGSAKTADKRMLLLTNEDDPFGSIKGITKMDMLRTTLQRAKDAQDLGISIELLPLSRRNDEFNVSLFYAELLGLEGDELAQFQALAGERLKDMKEQLRKRIFKKRKIRRIKFIIANGMSIDVDTYALIRPTNPGTITWLDSVTNLPIKSDRSFICTDTGALLQEPAQRFQSYKSEDVMLSVDELSEIKRIASGHLRLLGFKPLSCLKDYHNLRPSTFIFPSDEEVIGSTCIFVALHRSMLQLNRFALAFGGSSNNPHLVALVAQNEIISGGGQVEPPGMHMIYLPYSDDIRHVEEVHADANTIAPRATDDQTKTASALVRRIDLKDFSVCQFSNPALQRHYAVLQALALDEDEMPEIKDETLPDQEGMARPGIVKLLEEFKLSVFGENYEDNDLTIGGTMTEASRKRKAIADNATKEYSKYDWLELADTGKLKDLTMAELKYYLTANNLSVTGAKAALISRILTHMGK
;
A
#
# COMPACT_ATOMS: atom_id res chain seq x y z
N MET A 1 -1.00 -5.81 -42.37
CA MET A 1 -1.32 -4.48 -41.81
C MET A 1 -1.78 -3.56 -42.92
N ARG A 2 -2.62 -2.57 -42.60
CA ARG A 2 -3.07 -1.54 -43.56
C ARG A 2 -2.13 -0.33 -43.57
N GLU A 3 -1.49 -0.02 -42.44
CA GLU A 3 -0.51 1.05 -42.31
C GLU A 3 0.88 0.51 -41.88
N LYS A 4 1.97 1.12 -42.38
CA LYS A 4 3.34 0.88 -41.90
C LYS A 4 3.92 2.16 -41.33
N LYS A 5 4.52 2.06 -40.13
CA LYS A 5 5.12 3.21 -39.44
C LYS A 5 6.35 2.73 -38.65
N ASN A 6 7.52 2.73 -39.28
CA ASN A 6 8.79 2.40 -38.63
C ASN A 6 9.96 3.04 -39.39
N LEU A 7 11.08 3.30 -38.70
CA LEU A 7 12.23 4.00 -39.28
C LEU A 7 12.92 3.23 -40.41
N GLN A 8 12.76 1.91 -40.43
CA GLN A 8 13.38 0.99 -41.39
C GLN A 8 12.51 0.76 -42.65
N ASP A 9 11.32 1.36 -42.70
CA ASP A 9 10.30 1.17 -43.74
C ASP A 9 9.93 -0.30 -44.02
N LEU A 10 10.01 -1.15 -43.00
CA LEU A 10 9.74 -2.59 -43.12
C LEU A 10 8.24 -2.88 -43.14
N ASN A 11 7.84 -3.82 -44.00
CA ASN A 11 6.46 -4.26 -44.12
C ASN A 11 5.99 -5.04 -42.89
N GLY A 12 4.72 -4.88 -42.53
CA GLY A 12 4.08 -5.66 -41.46
C GLY A 12 4.54 -5.26 -40.05
N VAL A 13 5.13 -4.07 -39.87
CA VAL A 13 5.50 -3.54 -38.56
C VAL A 13 5.00 -2.10 -38.40
N TYR A 14 4.30 -1.85 -37.31
CA TYR A 14 3.82 -0.53 -36.91
C TYR A 14 4.36 -0.19 -35.52
N VAL A 15 5.06 0.94 -35.41
CA VAL A 15 5.55 1.49 -34.15
C VAL A 15 4.54 2.52 -33.67
N PHE A 16 3.79 2.16 -32.64
CA PHE A 16 2.86 3.06 -31.98
C PHE A 16 3.62 4.06 -31.09
N ASN A 17 3.47 5.35 -31.37
CA ASN A 17 4.03 6.44 -30.59
C ASN A 17 3.27 7.75 -30.88
N VAL A 18 3.39 8.73 -29.98
CA VAL A 18 2.79 10.07 -30.12
C VAL A 18 3.74 11.04 -30.83
N ALA A 19 3.19 12.10 -31.43
CA ALA A 19 3.95 13.06 -32.23
C ALA A 19 5.07 13.78 -31.46
N GLU A 20 4.90 13.98 -30.14
CA GLU A 20 5.91 14.64 -29.30
C GLU A 20 7.09 13.72 -28.95
N ARG A 21 7.05 12.45 -29.37
CA ARG A 21 8.02 11.43 -28.98
C ARG A 21 8.48 10.64 -30.20
N GLU A 22 9.74 10.80 -30.57
CA GLU A 22 10.35 10.01 -31.64
C GLU A 22 10.93 8.69 -31.14
N ASP A 23 11.54 8.69 -29.96
CA ASP A 23 12.29 7.55 -29.40
C ASP A 23 11.65 6.99 -28.10
N LEU A 24 12.15 5.87 -27.60
CA LEU A 24 11.65 5.26 -26.35
C LEU A 24 12.00 6.10 -25.10
N ASP A 25 11.02 6.81 -24.56
CA ASP A 25 11.10 7.64 -23.35
C ASP A 25 9.99 7.29 -22.33
N ARG A 26 9.89 8.06 -21.24
CA ARG A 26 8.86 7.98 -20.20
C ARG A 26 7.45 8.14 -20.79
N PRO A 27 6.43 7.49 -20.19
CA PRO A 27 5.05 7.67 -20.62
C PRO A 27 4.59 9.12 -20.40
N THR A 28 3.85 9.66 -21.37
CA THR A 28 3.22 10.99 -21.32
C THR A 28 1.70 10.86 -21.22
N ALA A 29 1.01 11.90 -20.76
CA ALA A 29 -0.45 11.92 -20.69
C ALA A 29 -1.09 11.66 -22.06
N ARG A 30 -0.55 12.28 -23.12
CA ARG A 30 -1.01 12.07 -24.50
C ARG A 30 -0.82 10.64 -24.98
N LEU A 31 0.30 10.00 -24.66
CA LEU A 31 0.53 8.60 -25.01
C LEU A 31 -0.50 7.69 -24.36
N ILE A 32 -0.83 7.92 -23.09
CA ILE A 32 -1.83 7.14 -22.36
C ILE A 32 -3.21 7.32 -23.03
N LYS A 33 -3.64 8.57 -23.26
CA LYS A 33 -4.94 8.86 -23.89
C LYS A 33 -5.06 8.29 -25.30
N GLU A 34 -4.03 8.42 -26.14
CA GLU A 34 -4.07 7.83 -27.49
C GLU A 34 -4.04 6.31 -27.47
N PHE A 35 -3.40 5.71 -26.46
CA PHE A 35 -3.37 4.25 -26.28
C PHE A 35 -4.72 3.71 -25.78
N GLU A 36 -5.51 4.47 -25.02
CA GLU A 36 -6.89 4.09 -24.67
C GLU A 36 -7.77 3.88 -25.91
N CYS A 37 -7.54 4.66 -26.97
CA CYS A 37 -8.24 4.52 -28.26
C CYS A 37 -7.54 3.56 -29.25
N ILE A 38 -6.57 2.75 -28.79
CA ILE A 38 -5.78 1.92 -29.71
C ILE A 38 -6.60 0.80 -30.36
N GLU A 39 -7.65 0.31 -29.69
CA GLU A 39 -8.51 -0.76 -30.21
C GLU A 39 -9.20 -0.32 -31.50
N GLU A 40 -9.83 0.86 -31.49
CA GLU A 40 -10.50 1.43 -32.66
C GLU A 40 -9.52 1.71 -33.81
N LYS A 41 -8.35 2.29 -33.50
CA LYS A 41 -7.29 2.52 -34.50
C LYS A 41 -6.74 1.20 -35.04
N PHE A 42 -6.66 0.17 -34.21
CA PHE A 42 -6.17 -1.14 -34.62
C PHE A 42 -7.13 -1.82 -35.59
N ASP A 43 -8.43 -1.78 -35.34
CA ASP A 43 -9.41 -2.40 -36.23
C ASP A 43 -9.55 -1.68 -37.58
N ASN A 44 -9.41 -0.36 -37.57
CA ASN A 44 -9.60 0.47 -38.76
C ASN A 44 -8.33 0.64 -39.59
N ASP A 45 -7.21 0.98 -38.96
CA ASP A 45 -6.05 1.58 -39.63
C ASP A 45 -4.76 0.74 -39.51
N ILE A 46 -4.50 0.12 -38.36
CA ILE A 46 -3.20 -0.53 -38.09
C ILE A 46 -3.26 -2.03 -38.38
N GLY A 47 -4.25 -2.70 -37.80
CA GLY A 47 -4.36 -4.14 -37.71
C GLY A 47 -4.49 -4.84 -39.05
N SER A 48 -4.26 -6.15 -39.03
CA SER A 48 -4.63 -7.03 -40.14
C SER A 48 -5.26 -8.32 -39.65
N LYS A 49 -6.30 -8.74 -40.37
CA LYS A 49 -7.00 -10.03 -40.14
C LYS A 49 -6.16 -11.26 -40.48
N TYR A 50 -4.99 -11.08 -41.08
CA TYR A 50 -4.11 -12.16 -41.53
C TYR A 50 -2.73 -12.02 -40.89
N GLY A 51 -2.18 -13.12 -40.39
CA GLY A 51 -0.80 -13.25 -39.90
C GLY A 51 0.22 -13.39 -41.04
N ILE A 52 1.23 -14.23 -40.87
CA ILE A 52 2.20 -14.54 -41.94
C ILE A 52 1.50 -15.35 -43.04
N LEU A 53 1.22 -14.70 -44.16
CA LEU A 53 0.52 -15.31 -45.31
C LEU A 53 1.43 -16.23 -46.11
N SER A 54 0.98 -17.46 -46.38
CA SER A 54 1.65 -18.40 -47.27
C SER A 54 1.75 -17.80 -48.68
N GLY A 55 2.99 -17.56 -49.15
CA GLY A 55 3.27 -17.03 -50.49
C GLY A 55 3.94 -15.64 -50.50
N SER A 56 3.93 -14.92 -49.38
CA SER A 56 4.77 -13.73 -49.20
C SER A 56 6.19 -14.13 -48.78
N ARG A 57 7.21 -13.39 -49.26
CA ARG A 57 8.58 -13.49 -48.74
C ARG A 57 8.81 -12.60 -47.50
N ASP A 58 7.79 -11.85 -47.09
CA ASP A 58 7.91 -10.91 -45.98
C ASP A 58 7.82 -11.64 -44.64
N ASN A 59 8.93 -11.64 -43.90
CA ASN A 59 9.01 -12.18 -42.55
C ASN A 59 8.73 -11.07 -41.52
N SER A 60 7.46 -10.91 -41.15
CA SER A 60 7.02 -9.84 -40.25
C SER A 60 7.59 -9.96 -38.84
N LEU A 61 7.80 -11.18 -38.32
CA LEU A 61 8.39 -11.38 -37.00
C LEU A 61 9.87 -10.98 -36.96
N TYR A 62 10.65 -11.38 -37.97
CA TYR A 62 12.01 -10.89 -38.13
C TYR A 62 12.06 -9.35 -38.23
N SER A 63 11.18 -8.76 -39.05
CA SER A 63 11.08 -7.31 -39.18
C SER A 63 10.76 -6.65 -37.84
N ALA A 64 9.81 -7.20 -37.08
CA ALA A 64 9.41 -6.68 -35.77
C ALA A 64 10.58 -6.72 -34.77
N LEU A 65 11.31 -7.84 -34.70
CA LEU A 65 12.51 -7.96 -33.86
C LEU A 65 13.57 -6.93 -34.25
N TRP A 66 13.78 -6.72 -35.55
CA TRP A 66 14.77 -5.77 -36.04
C TRP A 66 14.39 -4.31 -35.70
N VAL A 67 13.13 -3.93 -35.91
CA VAL A 67 12.63 -2.60 -35.53
C VAL A 67 12.73 -2.39 -34.02
N ALA A 68 12.30 -3.36 -33.21
CA ALA A 68 12.37 -3.30 -31.76
C ALA A 68 13.82 -3.18 -31.25
N GLN A 69 14.75 -3.93 -31.86
CA GLN A 69 16.17 -3.87 -31.54
C GLN A 69 16.73 -2.48 -31.83
N ALA A 70 16.37 -1.88 -32.97
CA ALA A 70 16.81 -0.54 -33.32
C ALA A 70 16.25 0.53 -32.37
N LEU A 71 14.97 0.43 -31.99
CA LEU A 71 14.34 1.34 -31.01
C LEU A 71 15.05 1.29 -29.64
N LEU A 72 15.31 0.09 -29.14
CA LEU A 72 16.03 -0.13 -27.87
C LEU A 72 17.50 0.32 -27.93
N ARG A 73 18.09 0.41 -29.11
CA ARG A 73 19.45 0.94 -29.30
C ARG A 73 19.49 2.45 -29.39
N LYS A 74 18.58 3.07 -30.15
CA LYS A 74 18.58 4.51 -30.43
C LYS A 74 17.99 5.32 -29.26
N GLY A 75 16.92 4.84 -28.66
CA GLY A 75 16.15 5.59 -27.65
C GLY A 75 16.51 5.34 -26.19
N SER A 76 17.45 4.43 -25.89
CA SER A 76 17.69 4.00 -24.52
C SER A 76 19.03 4.49 -23.98
N ALA A 77 19.06 4.91 -22.72
CA ALA A 77 20.30 5.22 -22.01
C ALA A 77 21.25 4.00 -22.03
N LYS A 78 22.56 4.25 -22.14
CA LYS A 78 23.57 3.16 -22.25
C LYS A 78 23.55 2.18 -21.07
N THR A 79 23.09 2.62 -19.90
CA THR A 79 23.02 1.84 -18.66
C THR A 79 21.66 1.22 -18.39
N ALA A 80 20.68 1.42 -19.28
CA ALA A 80 19.35 0.89 -19.10
C ALA A 80 19.31 -0.60 -19.45
N ASP A 81 18.55 -1.35 -18.66
CA ASP A 81 18.16 -2.72 -18.99
C ASP A 81 17.20 -2.72 -20.18
N LYS A 82 17.53 -3.47 -21.24
CA LYS A 82 16.75 -3.50 -22.48
C LYS A 82 15.95 -4.78 -22.54
N ARG A 83 14.64 -4.67 -22.73
CA ARG A 83 13.73 -5.82 -22.81
C ARG A 83 12.71 -5.67 -23.94
N MET A 84 12.43 -6.77 -24.61
CA MET A 84 11.30 -6.93 -25.52
C MET A 84 10.28 -7.87 -24.85
N LEU A 85 9.04 -7.42 -24.74
CA LEU A 85 7.91 -8.26 -24.29
C LEU A 85 7.10 -8.65 -25.52
N LEU A 86 6.99 -9.94 -25.79
CA LEU A 86 6.24 -10.48 -26.93
C LEU A 86 4.90 -11.03 -26.45
N LEU A 87 3.80 -10.40 -26.88
CA LEU A 87 2.44 -10.84 -26.58
C LEU A 87 1.85 -11.48 -27.84
N THR A 88 1.46 -12.76 -27.78
CA THR A 88 0.97 -13.50 -28.96
C THR A 88 0.10 -14.68 -28.57
N ASN A 89 -0.91 -14.99 -29.39
CA ASN A 89 -1.74 -16.19 -29.31
C ASN A 89 -1.43 -17.22 -30.42
N GLU A 90 -0.34 -17.02 -31.17
CA GLU A 90 0.12 -17.89 -32.25
C GLU A 90 1.42 -18.59 -31.83
N ASP A 91 1.39 -19.92 -31.74
CA ASP A 91 2.45 -20.78 -31.20
C ASP A 91 3.41 -21.33 -32.28
N ASP A 92 2.96 -21.50 -33.53
CA ASP A 92 3.81 -21.75 -34.72
C ASP A 92 3.61 -20.67 -35.80
N PRO A 93 4.27 -19.49 -35.67
CA PRO A 93 4.17 -18.40 -36.63
C PRO A 93 4.50 -18.80 -38.09
N PHE A 94 5.28 -19.87 -38.28
CA PHE A 94 5.73 -20.34 -39.59
C PHE A 94 5.06 -21.66 -40.00
N GLY A 95 4.01 -22.11 -39.30
CA GLY A 95 3.33 -23.39 -39.54
C GLY A 95 2.69 -23.50 -40.92
N SER A 96 2.21 -22.37 -41.45
CA SER A 96 1.58 -22.26 -42.76
C SER A 96 2.56 -22.25 -43.94
N ILE A 97 3.87 -22.11 -43.67
CA ILE A 97 4.92 -22.01 -44.69
C ILE A 97 5.55 -23.40 -44.90
N LYS A 98 5.89 -23.75 -46.14
CA LYS A 98 6.42 -25.08 -46.48
C LYS A 98 7.79 -25.00 -47.16
N GLY A 99 8.58 -26.05 -46.98
CA GLY A 99 9.86 -26.25 -47.68
C GLY A 99 10.98 -25.30 -47.26
N ILE A 100 11.86 -25.00 -48.20
CA ILE A 100 13.10 -24.21 -47.99
C ILE A 100 12.80 -22.81 -47.42
N THR A 101 11.69 -22.19 -47.84
CA THR A 101 11.28 -20.87 -47.35
C THR A 101 11.01 -20.87 -45.84
N LYS A 102 10.39 -21.93 -45.29
CA LYS A 102 10.19 -22.06 -43.83
C LYS A 102 11.53 -22.12 -43.11
N MET A 103 12.46 -22.94 -43.60
CA MET A 103 13.78 -23.11 -42.99
C MET A 103 14.58 -21.80 -42.99
N ASP A 104 14.56 -21.05 -44.11
CA ASP A 104 15.29 -19.79 -44.20
C ASP A 104 14.67 -18.70 -43.31
N MET A 105 13.34 -18.59 -43.27
CA MET A 105 12.65 -17.65 -42.38
C MET A 105 12.88 -17.97 -40.89
N LEU A 106 12.80 -19.25 -40.51
CA LEU A 106 13.12 -19.69 -39.15
C LEU A 106 14.56 -19.32 -38.78
N ARG A 107 15.53 -19.74 -39.60
CA ARG A 107 16.96 -19.48 -39.36
C ARG A 107 17.25 -17.99 -39.21
N THR A 108 16.73 -17.15 -40.10
CA THR A 108 16.97 -15.70 -40.08
C THR A 108 16.32 -15.03 -38.87
N THR A 109 15.14 -15.48 -38.45
CA THR A 109 14.44 -14.96 -37.25
C THR A 109 15.17 -15.34 -35.97
N LEU A 110 15.56 -16.61 -35.84
CA LEU A 110 16.31 -17.12 -34.69
C LEU A 110 17.67 -16.44 -34.57
N GLN A 111 18.39 -16.29 -35.70
CA GLN A 111 19.64 -15.54 -35.71
C GLN A 111 19.45 -14.09 -35.27
N ARG A 112 18.38 -13.43 -35.70
CA ARG A 112 18.08 -12.04 -35.29
C ARG A 112 17.75 -11.93 -33.80
N ALA A 113 17.03 -12.90 -33.24
CA ALA A 113 16.76 -12.95 -31.80
C ALA A 113 18.05 -13.15 -31.01
N LYS A 114 18.92 -14.07 -31.46
CA LYS A 114 20.25 -14.27 -30.87
C LYS A 114 21.12 -13.02 -30.95
N ASP A 115 21.17 -12.36 -32.10
CA ASP A 115 21.89 -11.08 -32.26
C ASP A 115 21.38 -10.02 -31.27
N ALA A 116 20.07 -9.99 -30.99
CA ALA A 116 19.49 -9.06 -30.01
C ALA A 116 19.88 -9.43 -28.58
N GLN A 117 19.87 -10.73 -28.23
CA GLN A 117 20.31 -11.23 -26.92
C GLN A 117 21.80 -10.99 -26.69
N ASP A 118 22.65 -11.20 -27.70
CA ASP A 118 24.10 -10.93 -27.66
C ASP A 118 24.41 -9.43 -27.42
N LEU A 119 23.49 -8.54 -27.81
CA LEU A 119 23.53 -7.10 -27.51
C LEU A 119 22.96 -6.74 -26.12
N GLY A 120 22.65 -7.73 -25.29
CA GLY A 120 22.11 -7.56 -23.95
C GLY A 120 20.62 -7.21 -23.91
N ILE A 121 19.85 -7.51 -24.97
CA ILE A 121 18.40 -7.32 -24.98
C ILE A 121 17.71 -8.62 -24.56
N SER A 122 17.03 -8.61 -23.40
CA SER A 122 16.23 -9.76 -22.97
C SER A 122 14.92 -9.83 -23.76
N ILE A 123 14.60 -10.99 -24.32
CA ILE A 123 13.30 -11.25 -24.99
C ILE A 123 12.46 -12.11 -24.04
N GLU A 124 11.23 -11.70 -23.77
CA GLU A 124 10.32 -12.40 -22.87
C GLU A 124 8.97 -12.63 -23.55
N LEU A 125 8.48 -13.87 -23.54
CA LEU A 125 7.20 -14.25 -24.13
C LEU A 125 6.07 -14.24 -23.09
N LEU A 126 4.93 -13.69 -23.50
CA LEU A 126 3.65 -13.66 -22.80
C LEU A 126 2.61 -14.33 -23.70
N PRO A 127 2.42 -15.66 -23.58
CA PRO A 127 1.49 -16.40 -24.42
C PRO A 127 0.05 -16.08 -24.04
N LEU A 128 -0.81 -15.94 -25.05
CA LEU A 128 -2.24 -15.64 -24.90
C LEU A 128 -3.03 -16.91 -25.27
N SER A 129 -3.25 -17.79 -24.31
CA SER A 129 -4.01 -19.03 -24.53
C SER A 129 -5.48 -18.75 -24.85
N ARG A 130 -6.04 -19.47 -25.83
CA ARG A 130 -7.48 -19.47 -26.11
C ARG A 130 -8.18 -20.41 -25.14
N ARG A 131 -9.49 -20.22 -24.91
CA ARG A 131 -10.24 -20.95 -23.86
C ARG A 131 -10.18 -22.48 -23.95
N ASN A 132 -9.82 -23.05 -25.10
CA ASN A 132 -9.77 -24.50 -25.34
C ASN A 132 -8.43 -25.00 -25.92
N ASP A 133 -7.45 -24.13 -26.19
CA ASP A 133 -6.17 -24.51 -26.82
C ASP A 133 -4.99 -24.13 -25.91
N GLU A 134 -4.14 -25.10 -25.59
CA GLU A 134 -2.90 -24.87 -24.88
C GLU A 134 -1.84 -24.28 -25.82
N PHE A 135 -1.12 -23.25 -25.37
CA PHE A 135 -0.10 -22.59 -26.18
C PHE A 135 1.19 -23.44 -26.19
N ASN A 136 1.57 -23.99 -27.34
CA ASN A 136 2.74 -24.88 -27.42
C ASN A 136 4.04 -24.11 -27.69
N VAL A 137 4.72 -23.75 -26.61
CA VAL A 137 6.01 -23.02 -26.65
C VAL A 137 7.11 -23.78 -27.40
N SER A 138 7.06 -25.11 -27.42
CA SER A 138 8.10 -25.97 -28.01
C SER A 138 8.13 -25.94 -29.54
N LEU A 139 7.08 -25.44 -30.20
CA LEU A 139 7.02 -25.41 -31.67
C LEU A 139 8.00 -24.39 -32.28
N PHE A 140 8.27 -23.29 -31.58
CA PHE A 140 9.10 -22.20 -32.11
C PHE A 140 9.77 -21.36 -31.01
N TYR A 141 9.01 -20.92 -30.01
CA TYR A 141 9.51 -19.94 -29.04
C TYR A 141 10.53 -20.49 -28.05
N ALA A 142 10.54 -21.79 -27.77
CA ALA A 142 11.58 -22.41 -26.96
C ALA A 142 12.97 -22.18 -27.58
N GLU A 143 13.11 -22.38 -28.89
CA GLU A 143 14.35 -22.13 -29.62
C GLU A 143 14.67 -20.63 -29.73
N LEU A 144 13.65 -19.78 -29.93
CA LEU A 144 13.81 -18.32 -29.98
C LEU A 144 14.35 -17.74 -28.66
N LEU A 145 13.90 -18.29 -27.53
CA LEU A 145 14.27 -17.84 -26.19
C LEU A 145 15.52 -18.54 -25.65
N GLY A 146 15.92 -19.67 -26.24
CA GLY A 146 17.00 -20.52 -25.74
C GLY A 146 16.61 -21.34 -24.51
N LEU A 147 15.33 -21.71 -24.37
CA LEU A 147 14.83 -22.50 -23.24
C LEU A 147 15.14 -23.99 -23.44
N GLU A 148 15.86 -24.60 -22.51
CA GLU A 148 16.20 -26.03 -22.53
C GLU A 148 15.86 -26.73 -21.20
N GLY A 149 15.56 -28.04 -21.26
CA GLY A 149 15.38 -28.89 -20.09
C GLY A 149 14.34 -28.38 -19.08
N ASP A 150 14.79 -28.18 -17.83
CA ASP A 150 13.93 -27.76 -16.71
C ASP A 150 13.36 -26.35 -16.87
N GLU A 151 14.04 -25.45 -17.58
CA GLU A 151 13.58 -24.06 -17.81
C GLU A 151 12.35 -24.04 -18.71
N LEU A 152 12.33 -24.90 -19.74
CA LEU A 152 11.19 -25.06 -20.63
C LEU A 152 9.97 -25.60 -19.89
N ALA A 153 10.16 -26.60 -19.02
CA ALA A 153 9.10 -27.19 -18.21
C ALA A 153 8.49 -26.16 -17.22
N GLN A 154 9.33 -25.36 -16.57
CA GLN A 154 8.88 -24.27 -15.69
C GLN A 154 8.11 -23.20 -16.47
N PHE A 155 8.58 -22.84 -17.66
CA PHE A 155 7.92 -21.84 -18.49
C PHE A 155 6.56 -22.31 -19.01
N GLN A 156 6.44 -23.57 -19.45
CA GLN A 156 5.18 -24.15 -19.90
C GLN A 156 4.12 -24.16 -18.79
N ALA A 157 4.52 -24.44 -17.54
CA ALA A 157 3.60 -24.38 -16.40
C ALA A 157 3.03 -22.97 -16.15
N LEU A 158 3.79 -21.93 -16.47
CA LEU A 158 3.40 -20.52 -16.32
C LEU A 158 2.61 -19.98 -17.54
N ALA A 159 2.65 -20.66 -18.68
CA ALA A 159 2.06 -20.21 -19.93
C ALA A 159 0.53 -20.39 -20.01
N GLY A 160 -0.06 -21.23 -19.14
CA GLY A 160 -1.50 -21.54 -19.13
C GLY A 160 -2.39 -20.54 -18.39
N GLU A 161 -1.84 -19.43 -17.89
CA GLU A 161 -2.56 -18.49 -17.02
C GLU A 161 -3.43 -17.48 -17.80
N ARG A 162 -4.54 -17.02 -17.21
CA ARG A 162 -5.57 -16.21 -17.91
C ARG A 162 -5.17 -14.73 -17.99
N LEU A 163 -5.84 -13.95 -18.86
CA LEU A 163 -5.59 -12.51 -19.06
C LEU A 163 -5.60 -11.65 -17.76
N LYS A 164 -6.45 -11.99 -16.78
CA LYS A 164 -6.49 -11.27 -15.49
C LYS A 164 -5.23 -11.54 -14.67
N ASP A 165 -4.77 -12.79 -14.66
CA ASP A 165 -3.51 -13.22 -14.06
C ASP A 165 -2.33 -12.60 -14.80
N MET A 166 -2.45 -12.39 -16.13
CA MET A 166 -1.43 -11.74 -16.96
C MET A 166 -1.10 -10.32 -16.49
N LYS A 167 -2.06 -9.50 -16.02
CA LYS A 167 -1.75 -8.17 -15.49
C LYS A 167 -0.85 -8.25 -14.25
N GLU A 168 -1.12 -9.21 -13.37
CA GLU A 168 -0.34 -9.42 -12.15
C GLU A 168 1.02 -10.04 -12.46
N GLN A 169 1.06 -11.06 -13.32
CA GLN A 169 2.27 -11.67 -13.87
C GLN A 169 3.16 -10.63 -14.55
N LEU A 170 2.59 -9.79 -15.41
CA LEU A 170 3.28 -8.72 -16.10
C LEU A 170 3.90 -7.75 -15.09
N ARG A 171 3.18 -7.36 -14.04
CA ARG A 171 3.75 -6.54 -12.96
C ARG A 171 4.92 -7.26 -12.27
N LYS A 172 4.77 -8.54 -11.91
CA LYS A 172 5.83 -9.35 -11.28
C LYS A 172 7.08 -9.45 -12.17
N ARG A 173 6.91 -9.54 -13.49
CA ARG A 173 7.99 -9.67 -14.49
C ARG A 173 8.65 -8.34 -14.82
N ILE A 174 7.87 -7.25 -14.93
CA ILE A 174 8.37 -5.90 -15.24
C ILE A 174 9.26 -5.36 -14.11
N PHE A 175 8.83 -5.52 -12.86
CA PHE A 175 9.55 -4.92 -11.75
C PHE A 175 10.68 -5.83 -11.25
N LYS A 176 11.93 -5.40 -11.49
CA LYS A 176 13.10 -6.05 -10.89
C LYS A 176 13.07 -5.90 -9.36
N LYS A 177 13.52 -6.94 -8.66
CA LYS A 177 13.69 -6.92 -7.20
C LYS A 177 14.69 -5.83 -6.82
N ARG A 178 14.25 -4.82 -6.06
CA ARG A 178 15.12 -3.74 -5.58
C ARG A 178 15.52 -3.99 -4.13
N LYS A 179 16.79 -4.34 -3.93
CA LYS A 179 17.40 -4.41 -2.60
C LYS A 179 17.42 -3.03 -1.94
N ILE A 180 17.03 -2.96 -0.68
CA ILE A 180 17.20 -1.75 0.15
C ILE A 180 18.65 -1.66 0.60
N ARG A 181 19.12 -2.70 1.28
CA ARG A 181 20.49 -2.83 1.77
C ARG A 181 20.82 -4.29 2.05
N ARG A 182 22.10 -4.62 1.96
CA ARG A 182 22.66 -5.86 2.50
C ARG A 182 22.98 -5.67 3.98
N ILE A 183 22.73 -6.68 4.79
CA ILE A 183 23.02 -6.69 6.22
C ILE A 183 23.72 -7.99 6.55
N LYS A 184 24.79 -7.89 7.35
CA LYS A 184 25.40 -9.06 8.00
C LYS A 184 24.53 -9.52 9.16
N PHE A 185 24.03 -10.75 9.08
CA PHE A 185 23.25 -11.40 10.13
C PHE A 185 24.14 -12.32 10.97
N ILE A 186 24.44 -11.88 12.18
CA ILE A 186 25.29 -12.56 13.16
C ILE A 186 24.42 -13.51 13.97
N ILE A 187 24.72 -14.81 13.88
CA ILE A 187 23.91 -15.88 14.50
C ILE A 187 24.50 -16.25 15.88
N ALA A 188 25.64 -16.92 15.90
CA ALA A 188 26.31 -17.36 17.12
C ALA A 188 27.80 -17.64 16.86
N ASN A 189 28.65 -17.55 17.89
CA ASN A 189 30.06 -17.97 17.88
C ASN A 189 30.90 -17.40 16.71
N GLY A 190 30.65 -16.14 16.31
CA GLY A 190 31.33 -15.52 15.19
C GLY A 190 30.82 -15.93 13.81
N MET A 191 29.85 -16.84 13.72
CA MET A 191 29.17 -17.15 12.46
C MET A 191 28.26 -16.00 12.05
N SER A 192 28.44 -15.54 10.82
CA SER A 192 27.60 -14.53 10.20
C SER A 192 27.28 -14.92 8.76
N ILE A 193 26.05 -14.66 8.35
CA ILE A 193 25.59 -14.81 6.98
C ILE A 193 25.20 -13.46 6.40
N ASP A 194 25.20 -13.35 5.09
CA ASP A 194 24.71 -12.14 4.43
C ASP A 194 23.25 -12.31 3.99
N VAL A 195 22.48 -11.27 4.30
CA VAL A 195 21.08 -11.20 3.95
C VAL A 195 20.76 -9.87 3.28
N ASP A 196 19.97 -9.94 2.22
CA ASP A 196 19.46 -8.79 1.50
C ASP A 196 18.08 -8.43 2.05
N THR A 197 17.85 -7.13 2.23
CA THR A 197 16.58 -6.62 2.74
C THR A 197 15.75 -5.96 1.65
N TYR A 198 14.45 -6.22 1.69
CA TYR A 198 13.45 -5.76 0.71
C TYR A 198 12.27 -5.13 1.44
N ALA A 199 11.62 -4.15 0.82
CA ALA A 199 10.36 -3.60 1.32
C ALA A 199 9.26 -4.06 0.38
N LEU A 200 8.49 -5.04 0.83
CA LEU A 200 7.35 -5.55 0.07
C LEU A 200 6.19 -4.54 0.07
N ILE A 201 6.03 -3.80 1.17
CA ILE A 201 5.00 -2.78 1.34
C ILE A 201 5.68 -1.45 1.66
N ARG A 202 5.28 -0.39 0.95
CA ARG A 202 5.65 0.99 1.24
C ARG A 202 4.45 1.90 1.02
N PRO A 203 4.31 2.96 1.84
CA PRO A 203 3.35 4.01 1.52
C PRO A 203 3.75 4.67 0.20
N THR A 204 2.82 4.70 -0.75
CA THR A 204 2.98 5.47 -1.98
C THR A 204 2.59 6.92 -1.69
N ASN A 205 3.52 7.83 -1.87
CA ASN A 205 3.28 9.27 -1.73
C ASN A 205 3.17 9.90 -3.13
N PRO A 206 2.49 11.06 -3.27
CA PRO A 206 2.55 11.85 -4.50
C PRO A 206 3.99 12.16 -4.91
N GLY A 207 4.19 12.41 -6.21
CA GLY A 207 5.48 12.83 -6.75
C GLY A 207 5.98 14.11 -6.05
N THR A 208 7.30 14.27 -5.96
CA THR A 208 7.89 15.49 -5.40
C THR A 208 7.56 16.68 -6.28
N ILE A 209 7.15 17.79 -5.68
CA ILE A 209 6.97 19.06 -6.38
C ILE A 209 8.30 19.52 -6.99
N THR A 210 8.23 20.08 -8.19
CA THR A 210 9.38 20.69 -8.88
C THR A 210 9.09 22.17 -9.08
N TRP A 211 10.02 23.02 -8.67
CA TRP A 211 9.90 24.47 -8.87
C TRP A 211 10.20 24.81 -10.32
N LEU A 212 9.32 25.59 -10.95
CA LEU A 212 9.42 26.00 -12.34
C LEU A 212 9.53 27.53 -12.43
N ASP A 213 10.22 28.01 -13.45
CA ASP A 213 10.17 29.42 -13.86
C ASP A 213 8.77 29.74 -14.40
N SER A 214 8.13 30.80 -13.89
CA SER A 214 6.77 31.20 -14.26
C SER A 214 6.61 31.59 -15.73
N VAL A 215 7.69 31.96 -16.42
CA VAL A 215 7.64 32.37 -17.84
C VAL A 215 8.01 31.20 -18.75
N THR A 216 9.06 30.46 -18.42
CA THR A 216 9.60 29.41 -19.30
C THR A 216 9.10 28.01 -18.97
N ASN A 217 8.48 27.82 -17.79
CA ASN A 217 8.11 26.52 -17.24
C ASN A 217 9.27 25.51 -17.13
N LEU A 218 10.52 25.99 -17.11
CA LEU A 218 11.70 25.15 -16.95
C LEU A 218 12.03 24.93 -15.46
N PRO A 219 12.55 23.74 -15.08
CA PRO A 219 12.94 23.45 -13.71
C PRO A 219 14.01 24.40 -13.16
N ILE A 220 13.81 24.90 -11.94
CA ILE A 220 14.74 25.76 -11.22
C ILE A 220 15.66 24.91 -10.33
N LYS A 221 16.95 25.26 -10.30
CA LYS A 221 17.91 24.72 -9.33
C LYS A 221 17.90 25.54 -8.04
N SER A 222 17.56 24.90 -6.92
CA SER A 222 17.59 25.54 -5.60
C SER A 222 18.89 25.24 -4.88
N ASP A 223 19.68 26.27 -4.59
CA ASP A 223 20.88 26.19 -3.76
C ASP A 223 20.63 26.91 -2.42
N ARG A 224 21.05 26.29 -1.30
CA ARG A 224 20.87 26.83 0.06
C ARG A 224 22.24 27.07 0.70
N SER A 225 22.47 28.29 1.13
CA SER A 225 23.64 28.70 1.92
C SER A 225 23.21 29.28 3.27
N PHE A 226 24.08 29.19 4.27
CA PHE A 226 23.90 29.80 5.57
C PHE A 226 24.84 30.99 5.69
N ILE A 227 24.33 32.15 6.09
CA ILE A 227 25.08 33.41 6.15
C ILE A 227 25.00 33.95 7.58
N CYS A 228 26.12 34.42 8.11
CA CYS A 228 26.17 35.10 9.39
C CYS A 228 25.50 36.48 9.28
N THR A 229 24.52 36.77 10.14
CA THR A 229 23.74 38.01 10.11
C THR A 229 24.60 39.25 10.35
N ASP A 230 25.61 39.16 11.23
CA ASP A 230 26.43 40.31 11.63
C ASP A 230 27.56 40.62 10.63
N THR A 231 28.18 39.58 10.07
CA THR A 231 29.36 39.73 9.20
C THR A 231 29.03 39.63 7.71
N GLY A 232 27.86 39.11 7.35
CA GLY A 232 27.52 38.78 5.97
C GLY A 232 28.36 37.65 5.37
N ALA A 233 29.23 37.01 6.16
CA ALA A 233 30.10 35.95 5.69
C ALA A 233 29.33 34.63 5.55
N LEU A 234 29.73 33.84 4.55
CA LEU A 234 29.22 32.48 4.35
C LEU A 234 29.74 31.56 5.46
N LEU A 235 28.84 30.83 6.12
CA LEU A 235 29.19 29.83 7.11
C LEU A 235 29.75 28.58 6.41
N GLN A 236 31.06 28.36 6.52
CA GLN A 236 31.73 27.18 5.98
C GLN A 236 31.76 26.01 6.96
N GLU A 237 31.89 26.29 8.26
CA GLU A 237 31.91 25.26 9.28
C GLU A 237 30.50 24.88 9.73
N PRO A 238 30.25 23.60 10.06
CA PRO A 238 28.96 23.17 10.57
C PRO A 238 28.68 23.85 11.90
N ALA A 239 27.60 24.63 11.96
CA ALA A 239 27.21 25.32 13.17
C ALA A 239 26.99 24.33 14.33
N GLN A 240 27.51 24.69 15.50
CA GLN A 240 27.18 23.98 16.75
C GLN A 240 25.69 24.09 17.02
N ARG A 241 25.12 23.04 17.60
CA ARG A 241 23.72 23.00 18.00
C ARG A 241 23.64 23.21 19.50
N PHE A 242 22.54 23.78 19.97
CA PHE A 242 22.30 23.93 21.40
C PHE A 242 20.93 23.40 21.77
N GLN A 243 20.81 22.93 23.01
CA GLN A 243 19.53 22.59 23.62
C GLN A 243 19.46 23.24 25.00
N SER A 244 18.52 24.17 25.16
CA SER A 244 18.31 24.86 26.43
C SER A 244 17.59 23.94 27.42
N TYR A 245 18.15 23.78 28.63
CA TYR A 245 17.55 23.02 29.71
C TYR A 245 17.72 23.78 31.04
N LYS A 246 16.61 24.06 31.73
CA LYS A 246 16.58 24.79 33.03
C LYS A 246 17.46 26.06 33.04
N SER A 247 17.38 26.85 31.97
CA SER A 247 18.12 28.11 31.77
C SER A 247 19.62 27.98 31.48
N GLU A 248 20.12 26.78 31.21
CA GLU A 248 21.47 26.55 30.69
C GLU A 248 21.41 26.07 29.24
N ASP A 249 22.27 26.63 28.39
CA ASP A 249 22.40 26.20 26.99
C ASP A 249 23.50 25.15 26.87
N VAL A 250 23.09 23.91 26.58
CA VAL A 250 24.04 22.82 26.34
C VAL A 250 24.43 22.84 24.87
N MET A 251 25.67 23.24 24.59
CA MET A 251 26.26 23.25 23.25
C MET A 251 26.76 21.85 22.87
N LEU A 252 26.39 21.39 21.69
CA LEU A 252 26.79 20.10 21.13
C LEU A 252 27.21 20.27 19.68
N SER A 253 28.36 19.69 19.35
CA SER A 253 28.81 19.52 17.97
C SER A 253 27.98 18.46 17.23
N VAL A 254 28.06 18.47 15.90
CA VAL A 254 27.43 17.45 15.05
C VAL A 254 28.02 16.05 15.31
N ASP A 255 29.31 15.99 15.65
CA ASP A 255 30.02 14.74 15.92
C ASP A 255 29.60 14.15 17.27
N GLU A 256 29.51 14.97 18.33
CA GLU A 256 29.01 14.55 19.64
C GLU A 256 27.57 14.03 19.55
N LEU A 257 26.70 14.73 18.81
CA LEU A 257 25.32 14.27 18.57
C LEU A 257 25.26 12.94 17.81
N SER A 258 26.23 12.69 16.93
CA SER A 258 26.33 11.42 16.21
C SER A 258 26.84 10.30 17.11
N GLU A 259 27.80 10.60 17.99
CA GLU A 259 28.36 9.66 18.96
C GLU A 259 27.35 9.26 20.05
N ILE A 260 26.62 10.23 20.62
CA ILE A 260 25.56 9.97 21.62
C ILE A 260 24.51 9.01 21.06
N LYS A 261 24.21 9.11 19.76
CA LYS A 261 23.23 8.23 19.09
C LYS A 261 23.82 6.86 18.72
N ARG A 262 25.14 6.69 18.69
CA ARG A 262 25.82 5.51 18.14
C ARG A 262 25.79 4.35 19.15
N ILE A 263 24.74 3.53 19.05
CA ILE A 263 24.54 2.38 19.96
C ILE A 263 24.94 1.06 19.30
N ALA A 264 24.75 0.90 17.99
CA ALA A 264 24.94 -0.37 17.28
C ALA A 264 25.84 -0.26 16.05
N SER A 265 26.46 -1.39 15.67
CA SER A 265 27.33 -1.49 14.49
C SER A 265 26.56 -1.65 13.16
N GLY A 266 25.23 -1.52 13.18
CA GLY A 266 24.36 -1.67 11.98
C GLY A 266 24.15 -3.10 11.49
N HIS A 267 24.68 -4.11 12.17
CA HIS A 267 24.44 -5.53 11.89
C HIS A 267 23.15 -6.03 12.53
N LEU A 268 22.60 -7.12 11.99
CA LEU A 268 21.51 -7.86 12.61
C LEU A 268 22.12 -8.91 13.52
N ARG A 269 21.82 -8.88 14.81
CA ARG A 269 22.38 -9.82 15.80
C ARG A 269 21.28 -10.67 16.39
N LEU A 270 21.37 -11.98 16.25
CA LEU A 270 20.45 -12.91 16.87
C LEU A 270 20.64 -12.88 18.40
N LEU A 271 19.54 -12.77 19.14
CA LEU A 271 19.53 -12.85 20.60
C LEU A 271 19.02 -14.20 21.09
N GLY A 272 18.07 -14.80 20.35
CA GLY A 272 17.50 -16.10 20.68
C GLY A 272 16.19 -16.37 19.96
N PHE A 273 15.44 -17.36 20.43
CA PHE A 273 14.16 -17.77 19.82
C PHE A 273 13.03 -17.75 20.84
N LYS A 274 11.86 -17.23 20.45
CA LYS A 274 10.64 -17.24 21.28
C LYS A 274 9.48 -17.91 20.52
N PRO A 275 8.51 -18.53 21.22
CA PRO A 275 7.31 -19.05 20.59
C PRO A 275 6.53 -17.97 19.86
N LEU A 276 5.93 -18.30 18.71
CA LEU A 276 5.10 -17.35 17.94
C LEU A 276 3.91 -16.80 18.74
N SER A 277 3.39 -17.55 19.71
CA SER A 277 2.30 -17.09 20.60
C SER A 277 2.65 -15.88 21.49
N CYS A 278 3.94 -15.61 21.70
CA CYS A 278 4.43 -14.43 22.41
C CYS A 278 4.42 -13.16 21.56
N LEU A 279 4.39 -13.29 20.23
CA LEU A 279 4.26 -12.16 19.32
C LEU A 279 2.77 -11.84 19.16
N LYS A 280 2.41 -10.57 19.37
CA LYS A 280 1.03 -10.09 19.26
C LYS A 280 0.93 -9.19 18.04
N ASP A 281 -0.25 -9.13 17.44
CA ASP A 281 -0.48 -8.39 16.19
C ASP A 281 -0.21 -6.88 16.35
N TYR A 282 -0.41 -6.34 17.55
CA TYR A 282 -0.12 -4.95 17.90
C TYR A 282 1.37 -4.67 18.21
N HIS A 283 2.24 -5.68 18.26
CA HIS A 283 3.68 -5.50 18.44
C HIS A 283 4.39 -5.13 17.11
N ASN A 284 3.82 -4.21 16.35
CA ASN A 284 4.37 -3.77 15.07
C ASN A 284 4.38 -2.24 14.98
N LEU A 285 5.58 -1.65 15.06
CA LEU A 285 5.73 -0.19 15.07
C LEU A 285 5.62 0.43 13.67
N ARG A 286 6.03 -0.30 12.63
CA ARG A 286 6.15 0.21 11.25
C ARG A 286 6.18 -0.95 10.24
N PRO A 287 5.98 -0.70 8.92
CA PRO A 287 5.97 -1.77 7.92
C PRO A 287 7.18 -2.71 8.04
N SER A 288 6.91 -4.02 8.01
CA SER A 288 7.95 -5.05 8.13
C SER A 288 8.91 -4.98 6.95
N THR A 289 10.15 -5.41 7.20
CA THR A 289 11.17 -5.53 6.16
C THR A 289 11.38 -7.01 5.86
N PHE A 290 11.38 -7.39 4.59
CA PHE A 290 11.57 -8.78 4.20
C PHE A 290 13.05 -9.09 4.03
N ILE A 291 13.48 -10.25 4.51
CA ILE A 291 14.87 -10.70 4.51
C ILE A 291 14.99 -11.96 3.66
N PHE A 292 15.96 -11.96 2.75
CA PHE A 292 16.31 -13.09 1.89
C PHE A 292 17.83 -13.31 1.88
N PRO A 293 18.34 -14.56 1.85
CA PRO A 293 19.78 -14.81 1.87
C PRO A 293 20.47 -14.37 0.57
N SER A 294 21.76 -14.06 0.66
CA SER A 294 22.61 -13.76 -0.49
C SER A 294 23.99 -14.38 -0.34
N ASP A 295 24.43 -15.10 -1.37
CA ASP A 295 25.75 -15.74 -1.44
C ASP A 295 26.77 -14.91 -2.25
N GLU A 296 26.46 -13.66 -2.57
CA GLU A 296 27.34 -12.80 -3.37
C GLU A 296 28.68 -12.48 -2.68
N GLU A 297 28.65 -12.22 -1.37
CA GLU A 297 29.84 -11.88 -0.58
C GLU A 297 30.28 -13.03 0.32
N VAL A 298 29.33 -13.74 0.94
CA VAL A 298 29.60 -14.89 1.82
C VAL A 298 28.89 -16.13 1.27
N ILE A 299 29.66 -16.98 0.60
CA ILE A 299 29.20 -18.25 0.04
C ILE A 299 28.73 -19.19 1.16
N GLY A 300 27.56 -19.81 1.00
CA GLY A 300 26.96 -20.71 1.99
C GLY A 300 25.95 -20.02 2.93
N SER A 301 25.74 -18.71 2.80
CA SER A 301 24.71 -17.96 3.54
C SER A 301 23.33 -18.55 3.34
N THR A 302 23.00 -18.93 2.11
CA THR A 302 21.72 -19.52 1.70
C THR A 302 21.47 -20.85 2.40
N CYS A 303 22.48 -21.72 2.50
CA CYS A 303 22.36 -23.01 3.15
C CYS A 303 21.99 -22.87 4.65
N ILE A 304 22.73 -22.01 5.35
CA ILE A 304 22.50 -21.73 6.78
C ILE A 304 21.13 -21.06 6.99
N PHE A 305 20.78 -20.09 6.14
CA PHE A 305 19.49 -19.42 6.20
C PHE A 305 18.33 -20.40 6.02
N VAL A 306 18.40 -21.32 5.04
CA VAL A 306 17.36 -22.33 4.79
C VAL A 306 17.24 -23.29 5.97
N ALA A 307 18.35 -23.71 6.58
CA ALA A 307 18.32 -24.56 7.77
C ALA A 307 17.64 -23.86 8.96
N LEU A 308 17.96 -22.59 9.18
CA LEU A 308 17.34 -21.76 10.22
C LEU A 308 15.85 -21.54 9.96
N HIS A 309 15.48 -21.17 8.73
CA HIS A 309 14.11 -20.94 8.27
C HIS A 309 13.22 -22.16 8.48
N ARG A 310 13.66 -23.34 8.01
CA ARG A 310 12.92 -24.60 8.18
C ARG A 310 12.73 -24.96 9.66
N SER A 311 13.77 -24.78 10.47
CA SER A 311 13.71 -25.08 11.91
C SER A 311 12.75 -24.16 12.65
N MET A 312 12.73 -22.86 12.31
CA MET A 312 11.81 -21.88 12.90
C MET A 312 10.34 -22.22 12.61
N LEU A 313 10.04 -22.64 11.38
CA LEU A 313 8.70 -23.09 10.99
C LEU A 313 8.29 -24.37 11.71
N GLN A 314 9.16 -25.38 11.74
CA GLN A 314 8.89 -26.66 12.41
C GLN A 314 8.62 -26.50 13.91
N LEU A 315 9.39 -25.63 14.57
CA LEU A 315 9.29 -25.40 16.01
C LEU A 315 8.26 -24.32 16.38
N ASN A 316 7.59 -23.70 15.40
CA ASN A 316 6.65 -22.60 15.57
C ASN A 316 7.22 -21.44 16.42
N ARG A 317 8.45 -21.03 16.09
CA ARG A 317 9.24 -20.02 16.82
C ARG A 317 9.71 -18.90 15.89
N PHE A 318 9.75 -17.69 16.42
CA PHE A 318 10.40 -16.55 15.78
C PHE A 318 11.78 -16.30 16.40
N ALA A 319 12.69 -15.74 15.61
CA ALA A 319 14.00 -15.32 16.08
C ALA A 319 13.92 -13.88 16.61
N LEU A 320 14.28 -13.67 17.86
CA LEU A 320 14.44 -12.34 18.44
C LEU A 320 15.85 -11.85 18.09
N ALA A 321 15.94 -10.70 17.45
CA ALA A 321 17.20 -10.11 17.04
C ALA A 321 17.27 -8.62 17.38
N PHE A 322 18.47 -8.08 17.40
CA PHE A 322 18.74 -6.65 17.56
C PHE A 322 19.34 -6.12 16.25
N GLY A 323 18.70 -5.12 15.65
CA GLY A 323 19.12 -4.59 14.36
C GLY A 323 18.57 -3.18 14.09
N GLY A 324 19.21 -2.45 13.17
CA GLY A 324 18.79 -1.09 12.84
C GLY A 324 19.89 -0.28 12.17
N SER A 325 19.73 1.04 12.16
CA SER A 325 20.84 1.95 11.89
C SER A 325 21.65 2.16 13.18
N SER A 326 22.89 2.65 13.05
CA SER A 326 23.74 2.96 14.22
C SER A 326 23.05 3.86 15.24
N ASN A 327 22.23 4.79 14.72
CA ASN A 327 21.58 5.85 15.47
C ASN A 327 20.18 5.49 15.97
N ASN A 328 19.65 4.33 15.57
CA ASN A 328 18.30 3.93 15.92
C ASN A 328 18.14 2.39 15.88
N PRO A 329 18.81 1.65 16.79
CA PRO A 329 18.69 0.21 16.84
C PRO A 329 17.41 -0.22 17.55
N HIS A 330 16.80 -1.28 17.03
CA HIS A 330 15.54 -1.82 17.55
C HIS A 330 15.65 -3.31 17.80
N LEU A 331 14.85 -3.78 18.74
CA LEU A 331 14.50 -5.18 18.80
C LEU A 331 13.57 -5.52 17.63
N VAL A 332 13.87 -6.62 16.96
CA VAL A 332 13.10 -7.11 15.83
C VAL A 332 12.75 -8.58 16.01
N ALA A 333 11.54 -8.95 15.61
CA ALA A 333 11.12 -10.33 15.49
C ALA A 333 11.29 -10.77 14.03
N LEU A 334 12.10 -11.79 13.80
CA LEU A 334 12.25 -12.47 12.53
C LEU A 334 11.25 -13.62 12.48
N VAL A 335 10.24 -13.50 11.63
CA VAL A 335 9.19 -14.50 11.43
C VAL A 335 9.39 -15.18 10.09
N ALA A 336 9.62 -16.50 10.09
CA ALA A 336 9.79 -17.27 8.86
C ALA A 336 8.44 -17.42 8.13
N GLN A 337 8.46 -17.26 6.81
CA GLN A 337 7.30 -17.41 5.93
C GLN A 337 7.59 -18.49 4.88
N ASN A 338 6.64 -19.42 4.70
CA ASN A 338 6.68 -20.40 3.63
C ASN A 338 6.30 -19.78 2.30
N GLU A 339 6.81 -20.35 1.21
CA GLU A 339 6.36 -19.97 -0.12
C GLU A 339 4.91 -20.41 -0.33
N ILE A 340 4.07 -19.49 -0.80
CA ILE A 340 2.70 -19.80 -1.24
C ILE A 340 2.64 -19.55 -2.74
N ILE A 341 2.37 -20.61 -3.50
CA ILE A 341 2.22 -20.58 -4.95
C ILE A 341 0.76 -20.84 -5.28
N SER A 342 0.18 -19.97 -6.10
CA SER A 342 -1.13 -20.17 -6.71
C SER A 342 -0.96 -20.35 -8.21
N GLY A 343 -2.01 -20.72 -8.94
CA GLY A 343 -1.99 -20.84 -10.40
C GLY A 343 -1.74 -19.52 -11.17
N GLY A 344 -1.32 -18.46 -10.47
CA GLY A 344 -0.93 -17.13 -10.95
C GLY A 344 0.53 -16.78 -10.58
N GLY A 345 1.36 -17.80 -10.34
CA GLY A 345 2.70 -17.71 -9.78
C GLY A 345 2.76 -17.49 -8.26
N GLN A 346 3.94 -17.10 -7.77
CA GLN A 346 4.23 -16.87 -6.35
C GLN A 346 3.34 -15.75 -5.79
N VAL A 347 2.63 -16.03 -4.69
CA VAL A 347 1.81 -15.08 -3.92
C VAL A 347 2.60 -14.58 -2.72
N GLU A 348 3.15 -15.50 -1.94
CA GLU A 348 4.02 -15.17 -0.81
C GLU A 348 5.43 -15.73 -1.05
N PRO A 349 6.49 -14.89 -0.97
CA PRO A 349 7.85 -15.35 -1.15
C PRO A 349 8.37 -16.14 0.07
N PRO A 350 9.25 -17.12 -0.12
CA PRO A 350 9.95 -17.76 0.99
C PRO A 350 10.98 -16.80 1.58
N GLY A 351 11.05 -16.72 2.91
CA GLY A 351 12.03 -15.85 3.59
C GLY A 351 11.61 -15.53 5.01
N MET A 352 12.05 -14.37 5.52
CA MET A 352 11.69 -13.93 6.87
C MET A 352 11.20 -12.49 6.88
N HIS A 353 10.11 -12.22 7.61
CA HIS A 353 9.68 -10.87 7.95
C HIS A 353 10.42 -10.37 9.19
N MET A 354 11.07 -9.23 9.07
CA MET A 354 11.64 -8.47 10.18
C MET A 354 10.60 -7.46 10.67
N ILE A 355 9.91 -7.81 11.75
CA ILE A 355 8.90 -7.00 12.43
C ILE A 355 9.58 -6.15 13.50
N TYR A 356 9.33 -4.84 13.51
CA TYR A 356 9.93 -3.93 14.47
C TYR A 356 9.11 -3.89 15.75
N LEU A 357 9.71 -4.36 16.85
CA LEU A 357 9.03 -4.47 18.13
C LEU A 357 9.05 -3.12 18.86
N PRO A 358 7.94 -2.74 19.52
CA PRO A 358 7.89 -1.55 20.37
C PRO A 358 8.76 -1.73 21.63
N TYR A 359 9.39 -0.65 22.08
CA TYR A 359 9.90 -0.54 23.45
C TYR A 359 8.78 -0.11 24.41
N SER A 360 9.08 -0.09 25.71
CA SER A 360 8.12 0.36 26.73
C SER A 360 7.57 1.76 26.45
N ASP A 361 8.41 2.67 25.95
CA ASP A 361 8.04 4.06 25.66
C ASP A 361 7.06 4.20 24.46
N ASP A 362 6.99 3.18 23.60
CA ASP A 362 6.10 3.14 22.43
C ASP A 362 4.69 2.64 22.81
N ILE A 363 4.56 1.91 23.92
CA ILE A 363 3.30 1.30 24.36
C ILE A 363 2.45 2.33 25.11
N ARG A 364 1.19 2.46 24.72
CA ARG A 364 0.23 3.38 25.34
C ARG A 364 -0.85 2.62 26.09
N HIS A 365 -0.94 2.86 27.40
CA HIS A 365 -1.92 2.22 28.28
C HIS A 365 -3.21 3.06 28.35
N VAL A 366 -4.02 3.01 27.29
CA VAL A 366 -5.27 3.80 27.18
C VAL A 366 -6.28 3.40 28.27
N GLU A 367 -6.31 2.13 28.65
CA GLU A 367 -7.21 1.61 29.69
C GLU A 367 -6.88 2.18 31.08
N GLU A 368 -5.61 2.40 31.41
CA GLU A 368 -5.20 2.99 32.69
C GLU A 368 -5.61 4.47 32.82
N VAL A 369 -5.82 5.15 31.69
CA VAL A 369 -6.20 6.57 31.64
C VAL A 369 -7.72 6.76 31.75
N HIS A 370 -8.51 5.77 31.34
CA HIS A 370 -9.96 5.88 31.21
C HIS A 370 -10.78 4.86 32.00
N ALA A 371 -10.16 3.84 32.60
CA ALA A 371 -10.86 2.89 33.46
C ALA A 371 -10.81 3.36 34.91
N ASP A 372 -11.97 3.75 35.45
CA ASP A 372 -12.16 3.79 36.90
C ASP A 372 -11.93 2.38 37.45
N ALA A 373 -10.99 2.22 38.39
CA ALA A 373 -10.58 0.93 38.95
C ALA A 373 -11.74 0.12 39.59
N ASN A 374 -12.90 0.74 39.81
CA ASN A 374 -14.09 0.14 40.42
C ASN A 374 -15.21 -0.18 39.41
N THR A 375 -15.05 0.14 38.13
CA THR A 375 -16.10 -0.06 37.12
C THR A 375 -15.78 -1.31 36.30
N ILE A 376 -16.54 -2.38 36.52
CA ILE A 376 -16.48 -3.59 35.69
C ILE A 376 -16.85 -3.16 34.26
N ALA A 377 -15.92 -3.33 33.32
CA ALA A 377 -16.21 -3.04 31.91
C ALA A 377 -17.47 -3.84 31.49
N PRO A 378 -18.49 -3.18 30.91
CA PRO A 378 -19.72 -3.84 30.53
C PRO A 378 -19.39 -4.95 29.52
N ARG A 379 -19.81 -6.18 29.83
CA ARG A 379 -19.65 -7.33 28.94
C ARG A 379 -20.96 -7.60 28.21
N ALA A 380 -20.85 -7.89 26.92
CA ALA A 380 -21.99 -8.32 26.12
C ALA A 380 -22.54 -9.66 26.62
N THR A 381 -23.85 -9.85 26.50
CA THR A 381 -24.49 -11.14 26.76
C THR A 381 -24.23 -12.12 25.61
N ASP A 382 -24.45 -13.42 25.86
CA ASP A 382 -24.29 -14.46 24.84
C ASP A 382 -25.24 -14.22 23.64
N ASP A 383 -26.45 -13.72 23.88
CA ASP A 383 -27.43 -13.39 22.84
C ASP A 383 -26.98 -12.20 21.98
N GLN A 384 -26.41 -11.16 22.60
CA GLN A 384 -25.81 -10.02 21.89
C GLN A 384 -24.61 -10.46 21.04
N THR A 385 -23.78 -11.35 21.57
CA THR A 385 -22.62 -11.89 20.84
C THR A 385 -23.07 -12.76 19.66
N LYS A 386 -24.14 -13.53 19.82
CA LYS A 386 -24.70 -14.39 18.76
C LYS A 386 -25.31 -13.58 17.63
N THR A 387 -26.09 -12.55 17.93
CA THR A 387 -26.67 -11.64 16.93
C THR A 387 -25.58 -10.85 16.19
N ALA A 388 -24.55 -10.37 16.89
CA ALA A 388 -23.38 -9.74 16.28
C ALA A 388 -22.63 -10.69 15.33
N SER A 389 -22.38 -11.93 15.77
CA SER A 389 -21.69 -12.95 14.96
C SER A 389 -22.45 -13.28 13.67
N ALA A 390 -23.78 -13.35 13.74
CA ALA A 390 -24.63 -13.57 12.56
C ALA A 390 -24.54 -12.40 11.56
N LEU A 391 -24.52 -11.15 12.06
CA LEU A 391 -24.32 -9.96 11.23
C LEU A 391 -22.94 -9.95 10.56
N VAL A 392 -21.87 -10.14 11.33
CA VAL A 392 -20.48 -10.15 10.82
C VAL A 392 -20.30 -11.19 9.72
N ARG A 393 -20.81 -12.42 9.91
CA ARG A 393 -20.75 -13.48 8.89
C ARG A 393 -21.46 -13.13 7.58
N ARG A 394 -22.43 -12.21 7.61
CA ARG A 394 -23.19 -11.80 6.43
C ARG A 394 -22.51 -10.69 5.64
N ILE A 395 -21.78 -9.82 6.33
CA ILE A 395 -21.01 -8.71 5.75
C ILE A 395 -19.54 -9.05 5.48
N ASP A 396 -19.10 -10.25 5.87
CA ASP A 396 -17.73 -10.72 5.70
C ASP A 396 -17.31 -10.74 4.23
N LEU A 397 -16.22 -10.02 3.93
CA LEU A 397 -15.62 -9.97 2.61
C LEU A 397 -14.69 -11.17 2.45
N LYS A 398 -15.20 -12.20 1.78
CA LYS A 398 -14.38 -13.38 1.43
C LYS A 398 -13.23 -12.95 0.53
N ASP A 399 -12.04 -13.47 0.82
CA ASP A 399 -10.81 -13.24 0.06
C ASP A 399 -10.37 -11.76 -0.03
N PHE A 400 -10.58 -11.02 1.07
CA PHE A 400 -10.08 -9.65 1.21
C PHE A 400 -8.56 -9.57 1.04
N SER A 401 -8.11 -8.65 0.19
CA SER A 401 -6.71 -8.25 0.10
C SER A 401 -6.61 -6.74 0.04
N VAL A 402 -5.69 -6.18 0.84
CA VAL A 402 -5.42 -4.73 0.86
C VAL A 402 -4.98 -4.23 -0.52
N CYS A 403 -4.43 -5.11 -1.37
CA CYS A 403 -4.01 -4.77 -2.74
C CYS A 403 -5.16 -4.61 -3.73
N GLN A 404 -6.41 -4.92 -3.34
CA GLN A 404 -7.59 -4.78 -4.20
C GLN A 404 -8.09 -3.34 -4.30
N PHE A 405 -7.72 -2.47 -3.35
CA PHE A 405 -8.22 -1.10 -3.26
C PHE A 405 -7.16 -0.10 -3.73
N SER A 406 -7.57 0.82 -4.59
CA SER A 406 -6.73 1.94 -5.01
C SER A 406 -6.80 3.08 -3.98
N ASN A 407 -5.70 3.81 -3.78
CA ASN A 407 -5.72 5.02 -2.93
C ASN A 407 -6.47 6.16 -3.66
N PRO A 408 -7.65 6.60 -3.18
CA PRO A 408 -8.48 7.56 -3.90
C PRO A 408 -7.81 8.94 -4.06
N ALA A 409 -7.05 9.38 -3.06
CA ALA A 409 -6.34 10.65 -3.10
C ALA A 409 -5.25 10.64 -4.17
N LEU A 410 -4.52 9.53 -4.31
CA LEU A 410 -3.51 9.38 -5.38
C LEU A 410 -4.17 9.28 -6.76
N GLN A 411 -5.26 8.51 -6.89
CA GLN A 411 -5.99 8.41 -8.15
C GLN A 411 -6.48 9.78 -8.62
N ARG A 412 -7.10 10.56 -7.72
CA ARG A 412 -7.52 11.94 -8.00
C ARG A 412 -6.35 12.84 -8.35
N HIS A 413 -5.25 12.77 -7.61
CA HIS A 413 -4.06 13.58 -7.88
C HIS A 413 -3.52 13.36 -9.30
N TYR A 414 -3.32 12.11 -9.71
CA TYR A 414 -2.78 11.79 -11.03
C TYR A 414 -3.80 12.02 -12.17
N ALA A 415 -5.09 11.80 -11.93
CA ALA A 415 -6.11 12.10 -12.91
C ALA A 415 -6.20 13.61 -13.20
N VAL A 416 -6.17 14.45 -12.17
CA VAL A 416 -6.12 15.91 -12.34
C VAL A 416 -4.85 16.34 -13.07
N LEU A 417 -3.69 15.76 -12.74
CA LEU A 417 -2.45 16.04 -13.47
C LEU A 417 -2.52 15.63 -14.94
N GLN A 418 -3.17 14.50 -15.26
CA GLN A 418 -3.37 14.05 -16.63
C GLN A 418 -4.27 15.02 -17.41
N ALA A 419 -5.41 15.42 -16.84
CA ALA A 419 -6.32 16.40 -17.45
C ALA A 419 -5.61 17.73 -17.72
N LEU A 420 -4.86 18.24 -16.73
CA LEU A 420 -4.05 19.47 -16.88
C LEU A 420 -2.97 19.34 -17.97
N ALA A 421 -2.32 18.18 -18.08
CA ALA A 421 -1.30 17.96 -19.11
C ALA A 421 -1.88 17.79 -20.52
N LEU A 422 -3.19 17.58 -20.63
CA LEU A 422 -3.93 17.41 -21.88
C LEU A 422 -4.76 18.65 -22.25
N ASP A 423 -4.67 19.72 -21.45
CA ASP A 423 -5.49 20.93 -21.55
C ASP A 423 -7.00 20.62 -21.56
N GLU A 424 -7.43 19.67 -20.72
CA GLU A 424 -8.84 19.31 -20.53
C GLU A 424 -9.48 20.18 -19.44
N ASP A 425 -10.62 20.79 -19.74
CA ASP A 425 -11.35 21.64 -18.80
C ASP A 425 -12.20 20.85 -17.77
N GLU A 426 -12.46 19.57 -18.05
CA GLU A 426 -13.26 18.72 -17.17
C GLU A 426 -12.42 18.11 -16.04
N MET A 427 -12.89 18.28 -14.80
CA MET A 427 -12.26 17.60 -13.67
C MET A 427 -12.67 16.13 -13.65
N PRO A 428 -11.71 15.18 -13.63
CA PRO A 428 -12.04 13.77 -13.64
C PRO A 428 -12.69 13.35 -12.32
N GLU A 429 -13.83 12.67 -12.41
CA GLU A 429 -14.48 12.05 -11.27
C GLU A 429 -13.85 10.69 -10.98
N ILE A 430 -13.34 10.51 -9.76
CA ILE A 430 -12.74 9.25 -9.31
C ILE A 430 -13.68 8.58 -8.32
N LYS A 431 -14.07 7.34 -8.62
CA LYS A 431 -14.82 6.51 -7.68
C LYS A 431 -13.92 6.11 -6.50
N ASP A 432 -14.34 6.46 -5.29
CA ASP A 432 -13.69 6.03 -4.07
C ASP A 432 -14.10 4.59 -3.73
N GLU A 433 -13.18 3.65 -3.96
CA GLU A 433 -13.36 2.22 -3.66
C GLU A 433 -13.29 1.90 -2.16
N THR A 434 -12.88 2.86 -1.32
CA THR A 434 -12.76 2.68 0.14
C THR A 434 -14.07 2.95 0.88
N LEU A 435 -15.05 3.55 0.20
CA LEU A 435 -16.39 3.76 0.76
C LEU A 435 -17.16 2.44 0.84
N PRO A 436 -17.97 2.22 1.90
CA PRO A 436 -18.81 1.04 2.00
C PRO A 436 -19.80 0.93 0.84
N ASP A 437 -20.04 -0.30 0.39
CA ASP A 437 -21.08 -0.61 -0.60
C ASP A 437 -22.47 -0.40 0.01
N GLN A 438 -23.04 0.79 -0.21
CA GLN A 438 -24.36 1.16 0.32
C GLN A 438 -25.47 0.24 -0.21
N GLU A 439 -25.42 -0.14 -1.49
CA GLU A 439 -26.40 -1.03 -2.10
C GLU A 439 -26.30 -2.45 -1.53
N GLY A 440 -25.07 -2.93 -1.33
CA GLY A 440 -24.78 -4.19 -0.65
C GLY A 440 -25.31 -4.22 0.77
N MET A 441 -25.09 -3.16 1.54
CA MET A 441 -25.56 -3.03 2.93
C MET A 441 -27.07 -2.86 3.05
N ALA A 442 -27.74 -2.28 2.05
CA ALA A 442 -29.20 -2.09 2.04
C ALA A 442 -29.99 -3.38 1.76
N ARG A 443 -29.32 -4.52 1.50
CA ARG A 443 -30.00 -5.79 1.22
C ARG A 443 -30.86 -6.20 2.42
N PRO A 444 -32.13 -6.64 2.20
CA PRO A 444 -33.07 -6.94 3.29
C PRO A 444 -32.54 -7.92 4.34
N GLY A 445 -31.74 -8.91 3.93
CA GLY A 445 -31.14 -9.88 4.84
C GLY A 445 -30.09 -9.31 5.79
N ILE A 446 -29.38 -8.24 5.40
CA ILE A 446 -28.42 -7.53 6.27
C ILE A 446 -29.18 -6.57 7.18
N VAL A 447 -30.12 -5.81 6.63
CA VAL A 447 -30.96 -4.86 7.39
C VAL A 447 -31.69 -5.57 8.52
N LYS A 448 -32.29 -6.73 8.26
CA LYS A 448 -32.96 -7.53 9.30
C LYS A 448 -32.02 -7.93 10.44
N LEU A 449 -30.82 -8.45 10.11
CA LEU A 449 -29.82 -8.83 11.12
C LEU A 449 -29.30 -7.62 11.90
N LEU A 450 -29.18 -6.46 11.24
CA LEU A 450 -28.79 -5.21 11.87
C LEU A 450 -29.85 -4.72 12.85
N GLU A 451 -31.13 -4.78 12.48
CA GLU A 451 -32.26 -4.45 13.36
C GLU A 451 -32.33 -5.41 14.56
N GLU A 452 -32.19 -6.71 14.35
CA GLU A 452 -32.12 -7.72 15.42
C GLU A 452 -30.97 -7.43 16.40
N PHE A 453 -29.79 -7.06 15.89
CA PHE A 453 -28.65 -6.67 16.72
C PHE A 453 -28.90 -5.37 17.48
N LYS A 454 -29.46 -4.34 16.82
CA LYS A 454 -29.83 -3.07 17.46
C LYS A 454 -30.82 -3.29 18.61
N LEU A 455 -31.85 -4.09 18.39
CA LEU A 455 -32.85 -4.43 19.42
C LEU A 455 -32.21 -5.16 20.61
N SER A 456 -31.28 -6.09 20.34
CA SER A 456 -30.59 -6.86 21.39
C SER A 456 -29.67 -6.01 22.27
N VAL A 457 -29.07 -4.95 21.72
CA VAL A 457 -28.14 -4.08 22.45
C VAL A 457 -28.83 -2.88 23.09
N PHE A 458 -29.65 -2.17 22.32
CA PHE A 458 -30.23 -0.90 22.73
C PHE A 458 -31.66 -1.01 23.27
N GLY A 459 -32.34 -2.14 23.02
CA GLY A 459 -33.75 -2.35 23.39
C GLY A 459 -34.74 -1.62 22.49
N GLU A 460 -36.04 -1.81 22.76
CA GLU A 460 -37.14 -1.27 21.94
C GLU A 460 -37.35 0.25 22.11
N ASN A 461 -36.84 0.84 23.20
CA ASN A 461 -37.03 2.25 23.55
C ASN A 461 -35.83 3.14 23.21
N TYR A 462 -34.91 2.66 22.38
CA TYR A 462 -33.76 3.45 21.96
C TYR A 462 -34.17 4.42 20.86
N GLU A 463 -34.49 5.65 21.26
CA GLU A 463 -34.51 6.79 20.34
C GLU A 463 -33.06 7.15 20.01
N ASP A 464 -32.69 6.99 18.73
CA ASP A 464 -31.37 7.32 18.17
C ASP A 464 -31.15 8.85 18.23
N ASN A 465 -30.89 9.37 19.43
CA ASN A 465 -30.88 10.81 19.68
C ASN A 465 -29.58 11.51 19.22
N ASP A 466 -28.66 10.83 18.53
CA ASP A 466 -27.40 11.49 18.15
C ASP A 466 -26.65 10.93 16.91
N LEU A 467 -27.35 10.58 15.82
CA LEU A 467 -26.68 10.28 14.54
C LEU A 467 -27.32 10.99 13.34
N THR A 468 -27.16 12.31 13.30
CA THR A 468 -27.03 13.04 12.03
C THR A 468 -25.64 13.64 11.93
N ILE A 469 -24.67 12.77 11.62
CA ILE A 469 -23.42 13.21 11.01
C ILE A 469 -23.82 13.77 9.62
N GLY A 470 -24.13 15.06 9.56
CA GLY A 470 -24.39 15.78 8.30
C GLY A 470 -25.66 16.64 8.20
N GLY A 471 -26.49 16.77 9.25
CA GLY A 471 -27.73 17.57 9.21
C GLY A 471 -27.71 18.76 10.17
N THR A 472 -28.01 19.97 9.69
CA THR A 472 -28.15 21.18 10.52
C THR A 472 -29.18 21.00 11.64
N MET A 473 -28.73 21.06 12.90
CA MET A 473 -29.60 21.10 14.08
C MET A 473 -30.61 22.26 14.01
N THR A 474 -31.87 21.98 14.36
CA THR A 474 -32.89 23.01 14.58
C THR A 474 -32.57 23.87 15.82
N GLU A 475 -32.86 25.18 15.77
CA GLU A 475 -32.56 26.13 16.87
C GLU A 475 -33.13 25.71 18.24
N ALA A 476 -34.27 25.01 18.24
CA ALA A 476 -34.91 24.52 19.46
C ALA A 476 -34.10 23.42 20.18
N SER A 477 -33.29 22.67 19.44
CA SER A 477 -32.40 21.64 20.00
C SER A 477 -31.12 22.26 20.58
N ARG A 478 -30.54 23.25 19.89
CA ARG A 478 -29.40 24.04 20.41
C ARG A 478 -29.72 24.76 21.72
N LYS A 479 -30.91 25.38 21.81
CA LYS A 479 -31.36 26.03 23.05
C LYS A 479 -31.52 25.04 24.20
N ARG A 480 -32.06 23.84 23.96
CA ARG A 480 -32.21 22.80 25.00
C ARG A 480 -30.86 22.27 25.49
N LYS A 481 -29.91 22.03 24.58
CA LYS A 481 -28.54 21.60 24.94
C LYS A 481 -27.78 22.67 25.73
N ALA A 482 -27.86 23.93 25.31
CA ALA A 482 -27.25 25.04 26.05
C ALA A 482 -27.82 25.23 27.47
N ILE A 483 -29.12 24.98 27.66
CA ILE A 483 -29.77 25.03 28.97
C ILE A 483 -29.31 23.87 29.86
N ALA A 484 -29.18 22.66 29.31
CA ALA A 484 -28.70 21.49 30.04
C ALA A 484 -27.23 21.64 30.43
N ASP A 485 -26.36 22.06 29.51
CA ASP A 485 -24.93 22.27 29.77
C ASP A 485 -24.69 23.38 30.81
N ASN A 486 -25.50 24.44 30.79
CA ASN A 486 -25.45 25.49 31.80
C ASN A 486 -25.95 24.97 33.16
N ALA A 487 -27.02 24.17 33.18
CA ALA A 487 -27.53 23.56 34.40
C ALA A 487 -26.50 22.64 35.07
N THR A 488 -25.76 21.83 34.30
CA THR A 488 -24.71 20.94 34.85
C THR A 488 -23.51 21.72 35.40
N LYS A 489 -23.11 22.82 34.74
CA LYS A 489 -22.04 23.71 35.22
C LYS A 489 -22.42 24.43 36.51
N GLU A 490 -23.64 24.97 36.59
CA GLU A 490 -24.13 25.64 37.80
C GLU A 490 -24.45 24.63 38.92
N TYR A 491 -24.92 23.43 38.59
CA TYR A 491 -25.14 22.33 39.54
C TYR A 491 -23.87 22.00 40.32
N SER A 492 -22.72 21.99 39.64
CA SER A 492 -21.41 21.64 40.20
C SER A 492 -20.86 22.70 41.19
N LYS A 493 -21.47 23.89 41.26
CA LYS A 493 -21.02 24.99 42.14
C LYS A 493 -21.59 24.93 43.55
N TYR A 494 -22.58 24.08 43.79
CA TYR A 494 -23.28 23.99 45.07
C TYR A 494 -23.11 22.60 45.69
N ASP A 495 -22.82 22.55 46.98
CA ASP A 495 -22.96 21.33 47.77
C ASP A 495 -24.43 21.16 48.17
N TRP A 496 -25.18 20.47 47.33
CA TRP A 496 -26.61 20.28 47.50
C TRP A 496 -26.97 19.46 48.74
N LEU A 497 -26.06 18.59 49.21
CA LEU A 497 -26.28 17.79 50.41
C LEU A 497 -26.26 18.67 51.67
N GLU A 498 -25.26 19.54 51.77
CA GLU A 498 -25.14 20.50 52.89
C GLU A 498 -26.29 21.52 52.90
N LEU A 499 -26.70 22.00 51.73
CA LEU A 499 -27.83 22.94 51.60
C LEU A 499 -29.17 22.30 51.99
N ALA A 500 -29.35 21.00 51.73
CA ALA A 500 -30.52 20.25 52.13
C ALA A 500 -30.55 20.00 53.66
N ASP A 501 -29.41 19.65 54.27
CA ASP A 501 -29.32 19.40 55.71
C ASP A 501 -29.46 20.67 56.57
N THR A 502 -28.93 21.78 56.08
CA THR A 502 -28.97 23.07 56.80
C THR A 502 -30.26 23.86 56.56
N GLY A 503 -31.17 23.36 55.72
CA GLY A 503 -32.44 24.02 55.38
C GLY A 503 -32.29 25.29 54.51
N LYS A 504 -31.09 25.56 54.00
CA LYS A 504 -30.73 26.75 53.20
C LYS A 504 -31.21 26.70 51.75
N LEU A 505 -31.84 25.60 51.32
CA LEU A 505 -32.56 25.52 50.03
C LEU A 505 -33.65 26.60 49.86
N LYS A 506 -34.15 27.17 50.97
CA LYS A 506 -35.11 28.28 50.96
C LYS A 506 -34.51 29.61 50.52
N ASP A 507 -33.20 29.77 50.66
CA ASP A 507 -32.50 31.02 50.36
C ASP A 507 -32.11 31.12 48.88
N LEU A 508 -32.06 29.99 48.16
CA LEU A 508 -31.78 29.91 46.73
C LEU A 508 -32.90 30.50 45.88
N THR A 509 -32.55 31.08 44.73
CA THR A 509 -33.53 31.58 43.77
C THR A 509 -34.24 30.44 43.03
N MET A 510 -35.42 30.71 42.46
CA MET A 510 -36.13 29.70 41.66
C MET A 510 -35.32 29.24 40.42
N ALA A 511 -34.41 30.09 39.92
CA ALA A 511 -33.54 29.74 38.80
C ALA A 511 -32.47 28.73 39.26
N GLU A 512 -31.87 28.94 40.43
CA GLU A 512 -30.88 28.03 41.03
C GLU A 512 -31.46 26.65 41.32
N LEU A 513 -32.66 26.58 41.90
CA LEU A 513 -33.35 25.30 42.16
C LEU A 513 -33.66 24.53 40.88
N LYS A 514 -33.87 25.22 39.75
CA LYS A 514 -34.10 24.59 38.45
C LYS A 514 -32.84 24.00 37.85
N TYR A 515 -31.64 24.45 38.21
CA TYR A 515 -30.39 23.82 37.78
C TYR A 515 -30.27 22.39 38.33
N TYR A 516 -30.57 22.19 39.62
CA TYR A 516 -30.62 20.85 40.21
C TYR A 516 -31.63 19.93 39.52
N LEU A 517 -32.84 20.43 39.32
CA LEU A 517 -33.91 19.65 38.70
C LEU A 517 -33.59 19.32 37.24
N THR A 518 -32.99 20.25 36.50
CA THR A 518 -32.61 20.04 35.09
C THR A 518 -31.42 19.08 34.97
N ALA A 519 -30.42 19.17 35.87
CA ALA A 519 -29.28 18.25 35.91
C ALA A 519 -29.67 16.81 36.28
N ASN A 520 -30.73 16.64 37.09
CA ASN A 520 -31.23 15.33 37.52
C ASN A 520 -32.46 14.85 36.70
N ASN A 521 -32.77 15.49 35.56
CA ASN A 521 -33.93 15.15 34.70
C ASN A 521 -35.30 15.15 35.41
N LEU A 522 -35.47 16.03 36.40
CA LEU A 522 -36.70 16.21 37.16
C LEU A 522 -37.54 17.39 36.62
N SER A 523 -38.86 17.33 36.82
CA SER A 523 -39.78 18.38 36.37
C SER A 523 -39.47 19.74 37.02
N VAL A 524 -39.37 20.79 36.20
CA VAL A 524 -39.08 22.20 36.59
C VAL A 524 -40.32 23.07 36.79
N THR A 525 -41.53 22.48 36.73
CA THR A 525 -42.79 23.22 36.87
C THR A 525 -43.25 23.28 38.33
N GLY A 526 -43.81 24.42 38.73
CA GLY A 526 -44.40 24.66 40.05
C GLY A 526 -43.84 25.88 40.79
N ALA A 527 -44.46 26.19 41.93
CA ALA A 527 -43.99 27.24 42.85
C ALA A 527 -42.72 26.80 43.60
N LYS A 528 -41.96 27.76 44.14
CA LYS A 528 -40.66 27.52 44.82
C LYS A 528 -40.73 26.40 45.88
N ALA A 529 -41.80 26.34 46.67
CA ALA A 529 -42.00 25.28 47.67
C ALA A 529 -42.10 23.87 47.07
N ALA A 530 -42.74 23.74 45.89
CA ALA A 530 -42.86 22.46 45.18
C ALA A 530 -41.53 22.00 44.58
N LEU A 531 -40.69 22.95 44.12
CA LEU A 531 -39.34 22.65 43.63
C LEU A 531 -38.45 22.15 44.78
N ILE A 532 -38.47 22.82 45.94
CA ILE A 532 -37.71 22.41 47.14
C ILE A 532 -38.16 21.03 47.62
N SER A 533 -39.47 20.77 47.69
CA SER A 533 -39.99 19.45 48.07
C SER A 533 -39.50 18.36 47.12
N ARG A 534 -39.47 18.62 45.81
CA ARG A 534 -39.01 17.66 44.80
C ARG A 534 -37.51 17.36 44.91
N ILE A 535 -36.70 18.35 45.28
CA ILE A 535 -35.28 18.18 45.55
C ILE A 535 -35.07 17.33 46.81
N LEU A 536 -35.77 17.64 47.91
CA LEU A 536 -35.69 16.89 49.17
C LEU A 536 -36.14 15.43 48.99
N THR A 537 -37.24 15.19 48.26
CA THR A 537 -37.72 13.84 47.95
C THR A 537 -36.71 13.05 47.11
N HIS A 538 -36.05 13.69 46.13
CA HIS A 538 -34.98 13.04 45.36
C HIS A 538 -33.74 12.72 46.21
N MET A 539 -33.45 13.53 47.23
CA MET A 539 -32.34 13.32 48.17
C MET A 539 -32.70 12.41 49.35
N GLY A 540 -33.94 11.92 49.44
CA GLY A 540 -34.40 11.04 50.51
C GLY A 540 -34.57 11.73 51.87
N LYS A 541 -34.84 13.05 51.89
CA LYS A 541 -34.97 13.88 53.10
C LYS A 541 -36.35 14.50 53.27
#